data_AF-A0A358Y7F5-F1
#
_entry.id   AF-A0A358Y7F5-F1
#
_cell.length_a   1.000
_cell.length_b   1.000
_cell.length_c   1.000
_cell.angle_alpha   90.00
_cell.angle_beta   90.00
_cell.angle_gamma   90.00
#
_symmetry.space_group_name_H-M   'P 1'
#
loop_
_entity.id
_entity.type
_entity.pdbx_description
1 polymer ?
#
loop_
_entity_poly.entity_id
_entity_poly.type
_entity_poly.pdbx_seq_one_letter_code
_entity_poly.pdbx_strand_id
1 'polypeptide(L)'
;MFKSKLFILISTGFLFFSCEENNNDPQFCECLSISKSLNEKNKTLIESPAKREVILEELKKLVSEKRKICSPYEQMTGQELIDKENYCKN
;
A
#
# COMPACT_ATOMS: atom_id res chain seq x y z
N MET A 1 -20.31 -33.54 -50.21
CA MET A 1 -20.16 -32.10 -50.53
C MET A 1 -20.30 -31.30 -49.24
N PHE A 2 -19.21 -31.11 -48.49
CA PHE A 2 -19.08 -30.04 -47.48
C PHE A 2 -17.63 -29.56 -47.56
N LYS A 3 -17.49 -28.34 -48.06
CA LYS A 3 -16.25 -27.63 -48.30
C LYS A 3 -15.86 -26.88 -47.02
N SER A 4 -14.55 -26.83 -46.73
CA SER A 4 -13.86 -25.68 -46.10
C SER A 4 -14.20 -25.43 -44.60
N LYS A 5 -13.29 -25.13 -43.69
CA LYS A 5 -11.98 -24.47 -43.78
C LYS A 5 -11.04 -25.01 -42.69
N LEU A 6 -9.84 -25.34 -43.14
CA LEU A 6 -8.61 -25.37 -42.37
C LEU A 6 -8.44 -23.99 -41.69
N PHE A 7 -8.63 -23.90 -40.37
CA PHE A 7 -8.37 -22.68 -39.63
C PHE A 7 -6.93 -22.71 -39.11
N ILE A 8 -6.21 -21.69 -39.56
CA ILE A 8 -4.77 -21.52 -39.51
C ILE A 8 -4.32 -21.19 -38.10
N LEU A 9 -3.25 -21.87 -37.70
CA LEU A 9 -2.17 -21.47 -36.80
C LEU A 9 -2.10 -19.95 -36.52
N ILE A 10 -2.41 -19.52 -35.30
CA ILE A 10 -1.89 -18.27 -34.74
C ILE A 10 -1.04 -18.64 -33.53
N SER A 11 0.22 -18.95 -33.85
CA SER A 11 1.36 -18.71 -32.98
C SER A 11 1.59 -17.21 -32.95
N THR A 12 1.45 -16.57 -31.79
CA THR A 12 2.27 -15.41 -31.41
C THR A 12 2.04 -15.00 -29.96
N GLY A 13 3.10 -15.16 -29.17
CA GLY A 13 3.42 -14.27 -28.06
C GLY A 13 2.38 -14.17 -26.97
N PHE A 14 2.49 -15.04 -25.96
CA PHE A 14 2.39 -14.53 -24.59
C PHE A 14 3.48 -13.48 -24.47
N LEU A 15 3.10 -12.25 -24.78
CA LEU A 15 3.89 -11.06 -24.53
C LEU A 15 4.31 -11.17 -23.07
N PHE A 16 5.62 -11.16 -22.88
CA PHE A 16 6.23 -10.85 -21.61
C PHE A 16 5.49 -9.64 -21.05
N PHE A 17 4.58 -9.88 -20.10
CA PHE A 17 4.24 -8.88 -19.10
C PHE A 17 5.55 -8.64 -18.36
N SER A 18 6.39 -7.80 -18.96
CA SER A 18 7.38 -7.04 -18.24
C SER A 18 6.53 -6.23 -17.27
N CYS A 19 6.33 -6.76 -16.06
CA CYS A 19 5.91 -5.96 -14.93
C CYS A 19 7.00 -4.89 -14.79
N GLU A 20 6.76 -3.76 -15.44
CA GLU A 20 7.37 -2.50 -15.08
C GLU A 20 7.25 -2.40 -13.57
N GLU A 21 8.40 -2.33 -12.90
CA GLU A 21 8.57 -2.48 -11.47
C GLU A 21 7.43 -1.78 -10.70
N ASN A 22 6.87 -2.50 -9.73
CA ASN A 22 5.87 -2.06 -8.75
C ASN A 22 6.40 -0.92 -7.85
N ASN A 23 6.88 0.17 -8.45
CA ASN A 23 7.43 1.33 -7.75
C ASN A 23 6.31 2.22 -7.22
N ASN A 24 5.12 2.18 -7.83
CA ASN A 24 3.90 2.77 -7.26
C ASN A 24 3.09 1.68 -6.53
N ASP A 25 3.32 1.50 -5.23
CA ASP A 25 2.47 0.69 -4.35
C ASP A 25 1.55 1.62 -3.54
N PRO A 26 0.28 1.80 -3.95
CA PRO A 26 -0.65 2.70 -3.27
C PRO A 26 -0.93 2.29 -1.83
N GLN A 27 -0.94 0.99 -1.53
CA GLN A 27 -1.19 0.47 -0.20
C GLN A 27 -0.02 0.80 0.75
N PHE A 28 1.21 0.85 0.24
CA PHE A 28 2.36 1.29 1.02
C PHE A 28 2.31 2.80 1.31
N CYS A 29 1.91 3.61 0.33
CA CYS A 29 1.72 5.04 0.55
C CYS A 29 0.59 5.32 1.56
N GLU A 30 -0.47 4.51 1.53
CA GLU A 30 -1.53 4.53 2.54
C GLU A 30 -1.00 4.14 3.93
N CYS A 31 -0.18 3.09 4.03
CA CYS A 31 0.50 2.69 5.27
C CYS A 31 1.37 3.83 5.84
N LEU A 32 2.08 4.57 4.99
CA LEU A 32 2.86 5.74 5.40
C LEU A 32 1.95 6.87 5.87
N SER A 33 0.87 7.15 5.14
CA SER A 33 -0.09 8.20 5.48
C SER A 33 -0.72 7.95 6.86
N ILE A 34 -1.24 6.74 7.10
CA ILE A 34 -1.87 6.42 8.38
C ILE A 34 -0.87 6.41 9.55
N SER A 35 0.39 6.04 9.28
CA SER A 35 1.47 6.15 10.27
C SER A 35 1.74 7.61 10.66
N LYS A 36 1.67 8.55 9.71
CA LYS A 36 1.78 10.00 10.00
C LYS A 36 0.59 10.49 10.81
N SER A 37 -0.64 10.15 10.42
CA SER A 37 -1.84 10.54 11.17
C SER A 37 -1.83 10.03 12.61
N LEU A 38 -1.33 8.80 12.84
CA LEU A 38 -1.18 8.24 14.18
C LEU A 38 -0.17 9.01 15.02
N ASN A 39 0.96 9.44 14.43
CA ASN A 39 1.95 10.27 15.12
C ASN A 39 1.39 11.66 15.48
N GLU A 40 0.67 12.29 14.55
CA GLU A 40 0.02 13.60 14.79
C GLU A 40 -1.04 13.52 15.89
N LYS A 41 -1.85 12.46 15.91
CA LYS A 41 -2.84 12.25 16.98
C LYS A 41 -2.21 11.95 18.32
N ASN A 42 -1.11 11.18 18.37
CA ASN A 42 -0.34 10.99 19.60
C ASN A 42 0.23 12.32 20.12
N LYS A 43 0.73 13.19 19.24
CA LYS A 43 1.17 14.54 19.63
C LYS A 43 0.00 15.36 20.19
N THR A 44 -1.15 15.33 19.51
CA THR A 44 -2.37 16.03 19.96
C THR A 44 -2.85 15.54 21.33
N LEU A 45 -2.72 14.24 21.62
CA LEU A 45 -3.06 13.65 22.92
C LEU A 45 -2.23 14.26 24.06
N ILE A 46 -0.94 14.49 23.81
CA ILE A 46 -0.01 15.10 24.76
C ILE A 46 -0.37 16.58 24.97
N GLU A 47 -0.68 17.30 23.90
CA GLU A 47 -0.97 18.75 23.92
C GLU A 47 -2.36 19.09 24.44
N SER A 48 -3.33 18.16 24.36
CA SER A 48 -4.73 18.39 24.73
C SER A 48 -5.29 17.33 25.71
N PRO A 49 -4.86 17.33 26.98
CA PRO A 49 -5.31 16.34 27.97
C PRO A 49 -6.83 16.33 28.17
N ALA A 50 -7.50 17.47 28.01
CA ALA A 50 -8.95 17.61 28.14
C ALA A 50 -9.75 16.86 27.08
N LYS A 51 -9.14 16.49 25.94
CA LYS A 51 -9.75 15.73 24.85
C LYS A 51 -9.29 14.26 24.81
N ARG A 52 -8.62 13.80 25.87
CA ARG A 52 -7.97 12.49 25.95
C ARG A 52 -8.89 11.34 25.52
N GLU A 53 -10.11 11.30 26.05
CA GLU A 53 -11.04 10.20 25.78
C GLU A 53 -11.41 10.10 24.29
N VAL A 54 -11.77 11.22 23.66
CA VAL A 54 -12.09 11.29 22.23
C VAL A 54 -10.87 10.91 21.37
N ILE A 55 -9.69 11.43 21.71
CA ILE A 55 -8.45 11.15 20.97
C ILE A 55 -8.03 9.67 21.12
N LEU A 56 -8.24 9.06 22.28
CA LEU A 56 -7.93 7.64 22.50
C LEU A 56 -8.80 6.72 21.63
N GLU A 57 -10.08 7.03 21.44
CA GLU A 57 -10.95 6.27 20.55
C GLU A 57 -10.53 6.40 19.07
N GLU A 58 -10.13 7.59 18.64
CA GLU A 58 -9.55 7.81 17.31
C GLU A 58 -8.23 7.05 17.13
N LEU A 59 -7.35 7.06 18.13
CA LEU A 59 -6.09 6.32 18.10
C LEU A 59 -6.28 4.82 17.99
N LYS A 60 -7.26 4.23 18.71
CA LYS A 60 -7.57 2.80 18.59
C LYS A 60 -7.97 2.41 17.17
N LYS A 61 -8.78 3.25 16.51
CA LYS A 61 -9.18 3.03 15.10
C LYS A 61 -7.97 3.08 14.17
N LEU A 62 -7.15 4.13 14.30
CA LEU A 62 -5.92 4.30 13.50
C LEU A 62 -4.93 3.16 13.69
N VAL A 63 -4.77 2.62 14.91
CA VAL A 63 -3.92 1.44 15.19
C VAL A 63 -4.45 0.20 14.46
N SER A 64 -5.76 -0.04 14.52
CA SER A 64 -6.39 -1.20 13.86
C SER A 64 -6.23 -1.12 12.33
N GLU A 65 -6.51 0.05 11.76
CA GLU A 65 -6.37 0.31 10.33
C GLU A 65 -4.91 0.21 9.89
N LYS A 66 -3.98 0.81 10.64
CA LYS A 66 -2.55 0.71 10.38
C LYS A 66 -2.10 -0.74 10.34
N ARG A 67 -2.51 -1.57 11.30
CA ARG A 67 -2.14 -2.98 11.32
C ARG A 67 -2.64 -3.75 10.09
N LYS A 68 -3.86 -3.45 9.62
CA LYS A 68 -4.40 -4.09 8.41
C LYS A 68 -3.61 -3.69 7.17
N ILE A 69 -3.44 -2.38 6.96
CA ILE A 69 -2.84 -1.81 5.75
C ILE A 69 -1.35 -2.11 5.69
N CYS A 70 -0.64 -2.01 6.83
CA CYS A 70 0.81 -2.14 6.90
C CYS A 70 1.33 -3.57 7.09
N SER A 71 0.47 -4.55 7.40
CA SER A 71 0.90 -5.94 7.66
C SER A 71 1.81 -6.55 6.58
N PRO A 72 1.63 -6.28 5.27
CA PRO A 72 2.49 -6.85 4.24
C PRO A 72 3.92 -6.30 4.25
N TYR A 73 4.16 -5.18 4.93
CA TYR A 73 5.44 -4.45 4.93
C TYR A 73 6.21 -4.62 6.24
N GLU A 74 5.69 -5.35 7.23
CA GLU A 74 6.32 -5.52 8.54
C GLU A 74 7.67 -6.26 8.48
N GLN A 75 7.90 -7.03 7.41
CA GLN A 75 9.13 -7.80 7.20
C GLN A 75 10.13 -7.08 6.29
N MET A 76 9.82 -5.88 5.80
CA MET A 76 10.75 -5.10 4.97
C MET A 76 11.93 -4.62 5.81
N THR A 77 13.12 -4.68 5.22
CA THR A 77 14.34 -4.13 5.81
C THR A 77 14.33 -2.60 5.77
N GLY A 78 15.22 -1.98 6.56
CA GLY A 78 15.33 -0.52 6.59
C GLY A 78 15.61 0.10 5.21
N GLN A 79 16.44 -0.54 4.38
CA GLN A 79 16.74 -0.03 3.04
C GLN A 79 15.53 -0.16 2.10
N GLU A 80 14.85 -1.31 2.10
CA GLU A 80 13.64 -1.51 1.30
C GLU A 80 12.55 -0.51 1.67
N LEU A 81 12.39 -0.19 2.96
CA LEU A 81 11.44 0.82 3.42
C LEU A 81 11.81 2.23 2.92
N ILE A 82 13.09 2.60 2.95
CA ILE A 82 13.57 3.91 2.49
C ILE A 82 13.33 4.06 0.98
N ASP A 83 13.69 3.05 0.21
CA ASP A 83 13.52 3.05 -1.24
C ASP A 83 12.03 3.19 -1.58
N LYS A 84 11.18 2.43 -0.87
CA LYS A 84 9.73 2.46 -1.06
C LYS A 84 9.09 3.78 -0.62
N GLU A 85 9.60 4.40 0.44
CA GLU A 85 9.15 5.72 0.90
C GLU A 85 9.45 6.82 -0.12
N ASN A 86 10.59 6.74 -0.81
CA ASN A 86 10.95 7.72 -1.84
C ASN A 86 9.95 7.73 -3.00
N TYR A 87 9.36 6.58 -3.35
CA TYR A 87 8.32 6.53 -4.39
C TYR A 87 7.01 7.19 -3.97
N CYS A 88 6.67 7.20 -2.67
CA CYS A 88 5.46 7.88 -2.18
C CYS A 88 5.63 9.40 -2.00
N LYS A 89 6.85 9.93 -2.17
CA LYS A 89 7.17 11.37 -2.05
C LYS A 89 7.30 12.07 -3.40
N ASN A 90 7.40 11.30 -4.49
CA ASN A 90 7.44 11.79 -5.86
C ASN A 90 6.03 11.79 -6.46
#